data_AF-A0A1Y5F8M6-F1
#
_entry.id   AF-A0A1Y5F8M6-F1
#
_cell.length_a   1.000
_cell.length_b   1.000
_cell.length_c   1.000
_cell.angle_alpha   90.00
_cell.angle_beta   90.00
_cell.angle_gamma   90.00
#
_symmetry.space_group_name_H-M   'P 1'
#
loop_
_entity.id
_entity.type
_entity.pdbx_description
1 polymer ?
#
loop_
_entity_poly.entity_id
_entity_poly.type
_entity_poly.pdbx_seq_one_letter_code
_entity_poly.pdbx_strand_id
1 'polypeptide(L)'
;MRVLILSFLSLVLISCGSNRINNTQLSTADTFSDETFMRFGHARLRSIKNRNIMINSLVQCYRGNYSKGLKDLQKSLVKYRDNPKYWLYIGNCYQLYGNSLKANHFYDYALSGPAHVKSAIFNNRALMAMKAHNYEEAQTLLSKSIKLTSSHKVPKFNLAQLYIKFNETKKARQLLAGYLTHSTSDVDLIFSMMSIELAEGNLQAALKWSKKFKQNDLKREDISLYRSLLYVELGQFKKAKDSLGLQRPTVIKEIIQASNILNSKIDQELKRLQEIEKKNKGVRSVVVKN
;
A
#
# COMPACT_ATOMS: atom_id res chain seq x y z
N MET A 1 13.63 18.57 4.67
CA MET A 1 13.88 17.49 3.66
C MET A 1 13.09 16.22 3.95
N ARG A 2 13.18 15.66 5.18
CA ARG A 2 12.29 14.57 5.65
C ARG A 2 10.82 14.83 5.32
N VAL A 3 10.31 15.99 5.73
CA VAL A 3 8.90 16.39 5.52
C VAL A 3 8.54 16.44 4.03
N LEU A 4 9.42 16.96 3.17
CA LEU A 4 9.19 17.04 1.72
C LEU A 4 9.14 15.65 1.05
N ILE A 5 10.09 14.77 1.34
CA ILE A 5 10.11 13.42 0.75
C ILE A 5 8.94 12.56 1.30
N LEU A 6 8.63 12.71 2.58
CA LEU A 6 7.50 12.03 3.22
C LEU A 6 6.14 12.58 2.73
N SER A 7 6.03 13.89 2.45
CA SER A 7 4.79 14.50 1.95
C SER A 7 4.50 14.12 0.50
N PHE A 8 5.55 13.94 -0.32
CA PHE A 8 5.43 13.53 -1.73
C PHE A 8 5.03 12.06 -1.91
N LEU A 9 5.17 11.20 -0.90
CA LEU A 9 4.76 9.81 -1.04
C LEU A 9 3.24 9.64 -0.93
N SER A 10 2.65 8.99 -1.93
CA SER A 10 1.30 8.47 -1.87
C SER A 10 1.28 7.24 -0.97
N LEU A 11 0.44 7.28 0.07
CA LEU A 11 -0.63 6.30 0.27
C LEU A 11 -0.48 5.04 -0.58
N VAL A 12 0.23 4.04 -0.06
CA VAL A 12 0.22 2.69 -0.65
C VAL A 12 -1.15 2.11 -0.31
N LEU A 13 -2.09 2.35 -1.20
CA LEU A 13 -3.49 2.03 -0.97
C LEU A 13 -3.73 0.54 -1.16
N ILE A 14 -4.14 -0.11 -0.08
CA ILE A 14 -4.73 -1.45 -0.20
C ILE A 14 -6.16 -1.28 -0.72
N SER A 15 -6.28 -1.68 -1.97
CA SER A 15 -7.40 -1.74 -2.94
C SER A 15 -8.86 -1.94 -2.50
N CYS A 16 -9.75 -1.89 -3.50
CA CYS A 16 -11.18 -2.17 -3.43
C CYS A 16 -11.50 -3.38 -2.53
N GLY A 17 -12.10 -3.14 -1.38
CA GLY A 17 -12.69 -4.14 -0.51
C GLY A 17 -13.83 -4.87 -1.22
N SER A 18 -13.85 -6.18 -1.08
CA SER A 18 -14.85 -7.07 -1.69
C SER A 18 -15.81 -7.65 -0.65
N ASN A 19 -15.81 -7.10 0.57
CA ASN A 19 -16.36 -7.72 1.79
C ASN A 19 -15.61 -9.02 2.18
N ARG A 20 -15.93 -9.64 3.32
CA ARG A 20 -15.26 -10.85 3.80
C ARG A 20 -15.39 -12.00 2.78
N ILE A 21 -14.24 -12.45 2.28
CA ILE A 21 -14.04 -13.54 1.33
C ILE A 21 -13.70 -14.79 2.13
N ASN A 22 -14.55 -15.81 2.04
CA ASN A 22 -14.25 -17.13 2.59
C ASN A 22 -13.49 -17.96 1.54
N ASN A 23 -12.20 -18.23 1.77
CA ASN A 23 -11.34 -18.96 0.84
C ASN A 23 -10.28 -19.78 1.59
N THR A 24 -10.01 -21.00 1.14
CA THR A 24 -8.96 -21.88 1.71
C THR A 24 -7.55 -21.38 1.48
N GLN A 25 -7.36 -20.41 0.58
CA GLN A 25 -6.08 -19.78 0.28
C GLN A 25 -5.73 -18.61 1.22
N LEU A 26 -6.48 -18.39 2.32
CA LEU A 26 -6.16 -17.36 3.31
C LEU A 26 -4.84 -17.67 4.03
N SER A 27 -3.99 -16.65 4.19
CA SER A 27 -2.68 -16.78 4.86
C SER A 27 -2.73 -16.00 6.17
N THR A 28 -2.23 -16.61 7.25
CA THR A 28 -2.08 -15.93 8.55
C THR A 28 -1.04 -14.80 8.52
N ALA A 29 -0.16 -14.81 7.51
CA ALA A 29 0.81 -13.73 7.27
C ALA A 29 0.22 -12.53 6.51
N ASP A 30 -1.05 -12.59 6.09
CA ASP A 30 -1.71 -11.57 5.28
C ASP A 30 -3.00 -11.10 5.99
N THR A 31 -2.85 -10.05 6.80
CA THR A 31 -3.86 -9.56 7.75
C THR A 31 -5.20 -9.18 7.09
N PHE A 32 -5.17 -8.68 5.86
CA PHE A 32 -6.33 -8.11 5.16
C PHE A 32 -6.81 -8.95 3.96
N SER A 33 -6.21 -10.12 3.68
CA SER A 33 -6.57 -10.95 2.51
C SER A 33 -7.98 -11.52 2.53
N ASP A 34 -8.60 -11.59 3.70
CA ASP A 34 -9.99 -12.00 3.83
C ASP A 34 -10.97 -10.90 3.45
N GLU A 35 -10.55 -9.68 3.12
CA GLU A 35 -11.45 -8.59 2.71
C GLU A 35 -11.18 -8.08 1.27
N THR A 36 -10.05 -8.45 0.66
CA THR A 36 -9.72 -8.07 -0.72
C THR A 36 -8.79 -9.06 -1.41
N PHE A 37 -9.06 -9.33 -2.69
CA PHE A 37 -8.22 -10.16 -3.55
C PHE A 37 -6.97 -9.46 -4.09
N MET A 38 -6.79 -8.15 -3.95
CA MET A 38 -5.56 -7.51 -4.49
C MET A 38 -4.31 -7.84 -3.69
N ARG A 39 -4.49 -8.33 -2.46
CA ARG A 39 -3.37 -8.89 -1.69
C ARG A 39 -2.92 -10.24 -2.23
N PHE A 40 -3.66 -10.79 -3.19
CA PHE A 40 -3.31 -12.02 -3.86
C PHE A 40 -2.47 -11.63 -5.07
N GLY A 41 -1.22 -12.07 -5.09
CA GLY A 41 -0.44 -12.10 -6.33
C GLY A 41 -1.07 -13.03 -7.36
N HIS A 42 -0.64 -12.94 -8.62
CA HIS A 42 -1.15 -13.76 -9.72
C HIS A 42 -1.18 -15.27 -9.44
N ALA A 43 -0.19 -15.80 -8.71
CA ALA A 43 -0.15 -17.22 -8.33
C ALA A 43 -1.34 -17.60 -7.43
N ARG A 44 -1.59 -16.82 -6.37
CA ARG A 44 -2.69 -17.06 -5.43
C ARG A 44 -4.05 -16.79 -6.06
N LEU A 45 -4.17 -15.82 -6.98
CA LEU A 45 -5.40 -15.63 -7.76
C LEU A 45 -5.70 -16.82 -8.67
N ARG A 46 -4.67 -17.43 -9.29
CA ARG A 46 -4.82 -18.61 -10.16
C ARG A 46 -5.24 -19.86 -9.38
N SER A 47 -4.86 -19.98 -8.11
CA SER A 47 -5.21 -21.13 -7.27
C SER A 47 -6.61 -21.08 -6.68
N ILE A 48 -7.36 -19.97 -6.85
CA ILE A 48 -8.74 -19.85 -6.38
C ILE A 48 -9.63 -20.80 -7.19
N LYS A 49 -9.97 -21.94 -6.60
CA LYS A 49 -10.97 -22.88 -7.09
C LYS A 49 -12.31 -22.58 -6.40
N ASN A 50 -13.13 -21.72 -6.98
CA ASN A 50 -14.46 -21.41 -6.45
C ASN A 50 -15.56 -21.87 -7.43
N ARG A 51 -16.64 -22.45 -6.93
CA ARG A 51 -17.82 -22.83 -7.76
C ARG A 51 -18.79 -21.66 -7.99
N ASN A 52 -18.59 -20.52 -7.32
CA ASN A 52 -19.43 -19.35 -7.44
C ASN A 52 -18.96 -18.44 -8.59
N ILE A 53 -19.81 -18.27 -9.60
CA ILE A 53 -19.53 -17.43 -10.78
C ILE A 53 -19.20 -15.99 -10.40
N MET A 54 -19.87 -15.37 -9.42
CA MET A 54 -19.59 -13.99 -9.01
C MET A 54 -18.15 -13.83 -8.50
N ILE A 55 -17.67 -14.78 -7.69
CA ILE A 55 -16.30 -14.75 -7.17
C ILE A 55 -15.31 -14.99 -8.30
N ASN A 56 -15.57 -15.96 -9.18
CA ASN A 56 -14.69 -16.22 -10.32
C ASN A 56 -14.60 -15.01 -11.27
N SER A 57 -15.72 -14.35 -11.54
CA SER A 57 -15.76 -13.12 -12.34
C SER A 57 -14.94 -12.00 -11.70
N LEU A 58 -15.10 -11.79 -10.40
CA LEU A 58 -14.32 -10.80 -9.66
C LEU A 58 -12.82 -11.12 -9.72
N VAL A 59 -12.44 -12.40 -9.57
CA VAL A 59 -11.05 -12.85 -9.73
C VAL A 59 -10.53 -12.58 -11.14
N GLN A 60 -11.34 -12.75 -12.19
CA GLN A 60 -10.94 -12.36 -13.56
C GLN A 60 -10.66 -10.86 -13.65
N CYS A 61 -11.49 -10.01 -13.04
CA CYS A 61 -11.24 -8.57 -13.00
C CYS A 61 -9.93 -8.23 -12.27
N TYR A 62 -9.64 -8.85 -11.13
CA TYR A 62 -8.36 -8.67 -10.43
C TYR A 62 -7.14 -9.18 -11.22
N ARG A 63 -7.35 -10.06 -12.22
CA ARG A 63 -6.31 -10.51 -13.16
C ARG A 63 -6.16 -9.59 -14.37
N GLY A 64 -6.95 -8.52 -14.48
CA GLY A 64 -6.99 -7.63 -15.65
C GLY A 64 -7.92 -8.11 -16.77
N ASN A 65 -8.57 -9.27 -16.62
CA ASN A 65 -9.49 -9.83 -17.61
C ASN A 65 -10.90 -9.25 -17.47
N TYR A 66 -11.03 -7.92 -17.53
CA TYR A 66 -12.27 -7.19 -17.22
C TYR A 66 -13.45 -7.60 -18.11
N SER A 67 -13.20 -7.75 -19.42
CA SER A 67 -14.23 -8.16 -20.40
C SER A 67 -14.86 -9.50 -20.02
N LYS A 68 -14.03 -10.50 -19.69
CA LYS A 68 -14.50 -11.81 -19.26
C LYS A 68 -15.27 -11.73 -17.94
N GLY A 69 -14.70 -11.08 -16.93
CA GLY A 69 -15.34 -10.93 -15.62
C GLY A 69 -16.72 -10.27 -15.70
N LEU A 70 -16.81 -9.16 -16.43
CA LEU A 70 -18.07 -8.44 -16.62
C LEU A 70 -19.09 -9.23 -17.46
N LYS A 71 -18.66 -9.93 -18.52
CA LYS A 71 -19.54 -10.80 -19.32
C LYS A 71 -20.13 -11.95 -18.50
N ASP A 72 -19.33 -12.56 -17.63
CA ASP A 72 -19.79 -13.63 -16.74
C ASP A 72 -20.76 -13.11 -15.67
N LEU A 73 -20.53 -11.90 -15.14
CA LEU A 73 -21.48 -11.23 -14.24
C LEU A 73 -22.79 -10.90 -14.97
N GLN A 74 -22.73 -10.40 -16.20
CA GLN A 74 -23.91 -10.08 -17.01
C GLN A 74 -24.78 -11.33 -17.26
N LYS A 75 -24.17 -12.46 -17.61
CA LYS A 75 -24.89 -13.74 -17.80
C LYS A 75 -25.59 -14.24 -16.53
N SER A 76 -25.12 -13.82 -15.37
CA SER A 76 -25.68 -14.24 -14.08
C SER A 76 -26.61 -13.19 -13.44
N LEU A 77 -26.96 -12.12 -14.18
CA LEU A 77 -27.85 -11.04 -13.72
C LEU A 77 -29.18 -11.57 -13.18
N VAL A 78 -29.89 -12.40 -13.93
CA VAL A 78 -31.20 -12.94 -13.52
C VAL A 78 -31.12 -13.65 -12.18
N LYS A 79 -30.00 -14.35 -11.92
CA LYS A 79 -29.80 -15.11 -10.69
C LYS A 79 -29.39 -14.26 -9.49
N TYR A 80 -28.71 -13.13 -9.70
CA TYR A 80 -28.05 -12.39 -8.63
C TYR A 80 -28.44 -10.91 -8.53
N ARG A 81 -29.36 -10.39 -9.35
CA ARG A 81 -29.80 -8.98 -9.33
C ARG A 81 -30.30 -8.50 -7.96
N ASP A 82 -30.85 -9.40 -7.15
CA ASP A 82 -31.36 -9.07 -5.81
C ASP A 82 -30.28 -9.21 -4.72
N ASN A 83 -29.07 -9.65 -5.07
CA ASN A 83 -27.95 -9.77 -4.15
C ASN A 83 -27.08 -8.49 -4.21
N PRO A 84 -27.00 -7.68 -3.14
CA PRO A 84 -26.21 -6.44 -3.16
C PRO A 84 -24.70 -6.66 -3.44
N LYS A 85 -24.16 -7.85 -3.13
CA LYS A 85 -22.75 -8.19 -3.46
C LYS A 85 -22.51 -8.30 -4.96
N TYR A 86 -23.52 -8.67 -5.74
CA TYR A 86 -23.43 -8.74 -7.20
C TYR A 86 -23.08 -7.37 -7.78
N TRP A 87 -23.84 -6.35 -7.37
CA TRP A 87 -23.62 -4.97 -7.79
C TRP A 87 -22.28 -4.40 -7.27
N LEU A 88 -21.91 -4.72 -6.02
CA LEU A 88 -20.59 -4.40 -5.49
C LEU A 88 -19.47 -4.98 -6.38
N TYR A 89 -19.57 -6.23 -6.82
CA TYR A 89 -18.52 -6.86 -7.63
C TYR A 89 -18.42 -6.27 -9.03
N ILE A 90 -19.56 -5.91 -9.65
CA ILE A 90 -19.55 -5.16 -10.92
C ILE A 90 -18.88 -3.80 -10.71
N GLY A 91 -19.23 -3.08 -9.64
CA GLY A 91 -18.58 -1.82 -9.28
C GLY A 91 -17.07 -1.97 -9.09
N ASN A 92 -16.63 -3.01 -8.37
CA ASN A 92 -15.21 -3.33 -8.18
C ASN A 92 -14.51 -3.59 -9.53
N CYS A 93 -15.13 -4.36 -10.43
CA CYS A 93 -14.59 -4.62 -11.76
C CYS A 93 -14.41 -3.32 -12.56
N TYR A 94 -15.40 -2.41 -12.57
CA TYR A 94 -15.28 -1.12 -13.25
C TYR A 94 -14.26 -0.20 -12.59
N GLN A 95 -14.14 -0.21 -11.26
CA GLN A 95 -13.13 0.57 -10.57
C GLN A 95 -11.71 0.09 -10.92
N LEU A 96 -11.48 -1.23 -10.96
CA LEU A 96 -10.20 -1.81 -11.37
C LEU A 96 -9.87 -1.50 -12.83
N TYR A 97 -10.89 -1.52 -13.70
CA TYR A 97 -10.75 -1.09 -15.09
C TYR A 97 -10.43 0.41 -15.23
N GLY A 98 -10.71 1.22 -14.19
CA GLY A 98 -10.47 2.66 -14.18
C GLY A 98 -11.69 3.51 -14.57
N ASN A 99 -12.87 2.90 -14.73
CA ASN A 99 -14.10 3.62 -15.02
C ASN A 99 -14.86 3.97 -13.73
N SER A 100 -14.45 5.09 -13.12
CA SER A 100 -15.02 5.61 -11.87
C SER A 100 -16.52 5.89 -11.94
N LEU A 101 -17.03 6.40 -13.07
CA LEU A 101 -18.45 6.71 -13.24
C LEU A 101 -19.31 5.45 -13.17
N LYS A 102 -18.97 4.42 -13.95
CA LYS A 102 -19.68 3.13 -13.91
C LYS A 102 -19.53 2.44 -12.56
N ALA A 103 -18.34 2.51 -11.94
CA ALA A 103 -18.12 1.96 -10.62
C ALA A 103 -19.11 2.56 -9.60
N ASN A 104 -19.22 3.89 -9.56
CA ASN A 104 -20.14 4.58 -8.65
C ASN A 104 -21.61 4.24 -8.92
N HIS A 105 -22.02 4.19 -10.19
CA HIS A 105 -23.37 3.79 -10.58
C HIS A 105 -23.74 2.41 -10.01
N PHE A 106 -22.88 1.40 -10.17
CA PHE A 106 -23.15 0.06 -9.61
C PHE A 106 -23.02 -0.01 -8.09
N TYR A 107 -22.19 0.83 -7.49
CA TYR A 107 -22.17 0.99 -6.04
C TYR A 107 -23.50 1.55 -5.50
N ASP A 108 -24.17 2.45 -6.22
CA ASP A 108 -25.47 2.97 -5.79
C ASP A 108 -26.53 1.85 -5.71
N TYR A 109 -26.57 0.92 -6.66
CA TYR A 109 -27.44 -0.27 -6.56
C TYR A 109 -27.10 -1.13 -5.33
N ALA A 110 -25.81 -1.30 -5.04
CA ALA A 110 -25.33 -2.10 -3.93
C ALA A 110 -25.60 -1.45 -2.55
N LEU A 111 -25.87 -0.13 -2.48
CA LEU A 111 -26.15 0.60 -1.24
C LEU A 111 -27.49 0.21 -0.60
N SER A 112 -28.37 -0.52 -1.29
CA SER A 112 -29.55 -1.13 -0.67
C SER A 112 -29.20 -2.27 0.30
N GLY A 113 -27.96 -2.76 0.28
CA GLY A 113 -27.53 -3.94 1.02
C GLY A 113 -27.27 -3.76 2.51
N PRO A 114 -26.82 -4.86 3.18
CA PRO A 114 -26.49 -4.86 4.60
C PRO A 114 -25.25 -4.00 4.90
N ALA A 115 -25.05 -3.67 6.19
CA ALA A 115 -24.00 -2.77 6.66
C ALA A 115 -22.59 -3.14 6.17
N HIS A 116 -22.26 -4.44 6.10
CA HIS A 116 -20.96 -4.90 5.60
C HIS A 116 -20.75 -4.63 4.10
N VAL A 117 -21.81 -4.72 3.28
CA VAL A 117 -21.72 -4.36 1.85
C VAL A 117 -21.54 -2.85 1.71
N LYS A 118 -22.35 -2.06 2.44
CA LYS A 118 -22.22 -0.60 2.50
C LYS A 118 -20.82 -0.16 2.95
N SER A 119 -20.27 -0.81 3.96
CA SER A 119 -18.91 -0.55 4.46
C SER A 119 -17.85 -0.77 3.36
N ALA A 120 -17.93 -1.88 2.61
CA ALA A 120 -17.04 -2.13 1.48
C ALA A 120 -17.18 -1.06 0.38
N ILE A 121 -18.40 -0.64 0.06
CA ILE A 121 -18.65 0.44 -0.92
C ILE A 121 -17.99 1.75 -0.49
N PHE A 122 -18.18 2.18 0.76
CA PHE A 122 -17.58 3.43 1.24
C PHE A 122 -16.05 3.37 1.26
N ASN A 123 -15.47 2.23 1.61
CA ASN A 123 -14.02 2.03 1.45
C ASN A 123 -13.60 2.18 -0.01
N ASN A 124 -14.34 1.60 -0.95
CA ASN A 124 -13.98 1.63 -2.37
C ASN A 124 -14.10 3.03 -2.98
N ARG A 125 -15.14 3.78 -2.60
CA ARG A 125 -15.29 5.19 -2.96
C ARG A 125 -14.18 6.05 -2.35
N ALA A 126 -13.78 5.78 -1.11
CA ALA A 126 -12.66 6.48 -0.49
C ALA A 126 -11.37 6.30 -1.30
N LEU A 127 -11.08 5.09 -1.78
CA LEU A 127 -9.93 4.84 -2.64
C LEU A 127 -9.99 5.62 -3.95
N MET A 128 -11.18 5.79 -4.53
CA MET A 128 -11.38 6.64 -5.71
C MET A 128 -11.11 8.10 -5.40
N ALA A 129 -11.63 8.60 -4.28
CA ALA A 129 -11.38 9.96 -3.80
C ALA A 129 -9.89 10.20 -3.55
N MET A 130 -9.18 9.25 -2.94
CA MET A 130 -7.73 9.34 -2.71
C MET A 130 -6.93 9.37 -4.01
N LYS A 131 -7.34 8.57 -5.02
CA LYS A 131 -6.75 8.61 -6.37
C LYS A 131 -7.01 9.94 -7.08
N ALA A 132 -8.13 10.59 -6.79
CA ALA A 132 -8.46 11.93 -7.26
C ALA A 132 -7.86 13.05 -6.39
N HIS A 133 -7.05 12.72 -5.38
CA HIS A 133 -6.49 13.65 -4.39
C HIS A 133 -7.54 14.38 -3.52
N ASN A 134 -8.78 13.90 -3.49
CA ASN A 134 -9.86 14.36 -2.61
C ASN A 134 -9.74 13.72 -1.22
N TYR A 135 -8.72 14.12 -0.45
CA TYR A 135 -8.36 13.44 0.80
C TYR A 135 -9.37 13.62 1.94
N GLU A 136 -10.04 14.78 2.01
CA GLU A 136 -11.09 15.04 3.02
C GLU A 136 -12.32 14.14 2.81
N GLU A 137 -12.76 14.03 1.54
CA GLU A 137 -13.84 13.12 1.16
C GLU A 137 -13.46 11.68 1.50
N ALA A 138 -12.24 11.27 1.15
CA ALA A 138 -11.74 9.94 1.47
C ALA A 138 -11.75 9.63 2.98
N GLN A 139 -11.30 10.58 3.80
CA GLN A 139 -11.35 10.44 5.26
C GLN A 139 -12.79 10.24 5.74
N THR A 140 -13.72 11.06 5.27
CA THR A 140 -15.14 10.99 5.61
C THR A 140 -15.74 9.63 5.25
N LEU A 141 -15.46 9.15 4.04
CA LEU A 141 -15.93 7.86 3.54
C LEU A 141 -15.35 6.69 4.33
N LEU A 142 -14.05 6.72 4.68
CA LEU A 142 -13.42 5.68 5.50
C LEU A 142 -13.99 5.67 6.92
N SER A 143 -14.17 6.83 7.55
CA SER A 143 -14.81 6.93 8.86
C SER A 143 -16.23 6.36 8.85
N LYS A 144 -17.02 6.64 7.79
CA LYS A 144 -18.35 6.06 7.59
C LYS A 144 -18.29 4.54 7.42
N SER A 145 -17.31 4.04 6.64
CA SER A 145 -17.08 2.61 6.44
C SER A 145 -16.78 1.88 7.76
N ILE A 146 -15.92 2.45 8.60
CA ILE A 146 -15.54 1.91 9.92
C ILE A 146 -16.74 1.93 10.88
N LYS A 147 -17.53 3.00 10.88
CA LYS A 147 -18.73 3.12 11.75
C LYS A 147 -19.78 2.05 11.43
N LEU A 148 -19.95 1.71 10.15
CA LEU A 148 -20.90 0.68 9.72
C LEU A 148 -20.45 -0.74 10.09
N THR A 149 -19.14 -1.00 10.07
CA THR A 149 -18.62 -2.33 10.35
C THR A 149 -17.24 -2.20 10.98
N SER A 150 -17.21 -2.11 12.31
CA SER A 150 -15.98 -1.92 13.09
C SER A 150 -15.05 -3.14 13.02
N SER A 151 -15.54 -4.31 12.61
CA SER A 151 -14.74 -5.52 12.40
C SER A 151 -13.96 -5.51 11.08
N HIS A 152 -14.32 -4.65 10.11
CA HIS A 152 -13.58 -4.53 8.85
C HIS A 152 -12.22 -3.89 9.07
N LYS A 153 -11.20 -4.52 8.49
CA LYS A 153 -9.80 -4.20 8.69
C LYS A 153 -9.26 -3.27 7.60
N VAL A 154 -9.64 -3.49 6.35
CA VAL A 154 -9.19 -2.70 5.19
C VAL A 154 -9.51 -1.20 5.35
N PRO A 155 -10.72 -0.78 5.76
CA PRO A 155 -11.02 0.65 5.91
C PRO A 155 -10.18 1.32 7.00
N LYS A 156 -9.92 0.62 8.11
CA LYS A 156 -9.03 1.11 9.18
C LYS A 156 -7.60 1.24 8.70
N PHE A 157 -7.10 0.24 7.97
CA PHE A 157 -5.77 0.30 7.37
C PHE A 157 -5.66 1.48 6.39
N ASN A 158 -6.62 1.65 5.47
CA ASN A 158 -6.61 2.75 4.50
C ASN A 158 -6.69 4.13 5.17
N LEU A 159 -7.46 4.26 6.25
CA LEU A 159 -7.50 5.49 7.04
C LEU A 159 -6.18 5.73 7.79
N ALA A 160 -5.54 4.67 8.29
CA ALA A 160 -4.21 4.78 8.88
C ALA A 160 -3.17 5.24 7.84
N GLN A 161 -3.22 4.72 6.60
CA GLN A 161 -2.34 5.20 5.54
C GLN A 161 -2.56 6.70 5.27
N LEU A 162 -3.82 7.16 5.27
CA LEU A 162 -4.15 8.56 5.07
C LEU A 162 -3.55 9.44 6.18
N TYR A 163 -3.67 8.99 7.42
CA TYR A 163 -3.03 9.65 8.55
C TYR A 163 -1.50 9.64 8.46
N ILE A 164 -0.87 8.54 8.03
CA ILE A 164 0.59 8.51 7.80
C ILE A 164 1.00 9.56 6.77
N LYS A 165 0.25 9.67 5.66
CA LYS A 165 0.54 10.67 4.61
C LYS A 165 0.51 12.11 5.14
N PHE A 166 -0.42 12.40 6.04
CA PHE A 166 -0.56 13.73 6.65
C PHE A 166 0.17 13.88 7.98
N ASN A 167 1.13 12.99 8.28
CA ASN A 167 1.94 12.99 9.50
C ASN A 167 1.11 12.95 10.81
N GLU A 168 -0.12 12.44 10.74
CA GLU A 168 -1.03 12.20 11.87
C GLU A 168 -0.70 10.83 12.52
N THR A 169 0.58 10.63 12.85
CA THR A 169 1.16 9.33 13.19
C THR A 169 0.51 8.67 14.41
N LYS A 170 0.08 9.46 15.40
CA LYS A 170 -0.63 8.97 16.60
C LYS A 170 -1.96 8.30 16.22
N LYS A 171 -2.76 8.95 15.36
CA LYS A 171 -4.04 8.40 14.88
C LYS A 171 -3.82 7.15 14.03
N ALA A 172 -2.80 7.16 13.16
CA ALA A 172 -2.42 5.99 12.38
C ALA A 172 -2.06 4.79 13.27
N ARG A 173 -1.20 5.01 14.27
CA ARG A 173 -0.76 3.98 15.21
C ARG A 173 -1.94 3.39 16.00
N GLN A 174 -2.88 4.23 16.44
CA GLN A 174 -4.08 3.78 17.13
C GLN A 174 -4.95 2.84 16.26
N LEU A 175 -5.13 3.17 14.98
CA LEU A 175 -5.89 2.32 14.05
C LEU A 175 -5.19 0.99 13.74
N LEU A 176 -3.86 0.97 13.76
CA LEU A 176 -3.07 -0.22 13.45
C LEU A 176 -2.77 -1.11 14.67
N ALA A 177 -2.91 -0.60 15.90
CA ALA A 177 -2.52 -1.28 17.13
C ALA A 177 -3.10 -2.71 17.24
N GLY A 178 -4.36 -2.90 16.86
CA GLY A 178 -5.03 -4.21 16.89
C GLY A 178 -4.50 -5.24 15.88
N TYR A 179 -3.63 -4.84 14.95
CA TYR A 179 -3.03 -5.71 13.94
C TYR A 179 -1.55 -6.02 14.20
N LEU A 180 -0.93 -5.30 15.14
CA LEU A 180 0.49 -5.40 15.45
C LEU A 180 0.72 -6.41 16.57
N THR A 181 0.66 -7.70 16.24
CA THR A 181 1.11 -8.76 17.16
C THR A 181 2.64 -8.88 17.13
N HIS A 182 3.22 -9.53 18.16
CA HIS A 182 4.68 -9.69 18.28
C HIS A 182 5.32 -10.37 17.06
N SER A 183 4.57 -11.22 16.36
CA SER A 183 4.97 -12.00 15.19
C SER A 183 4.46 -11.43 13.85
N THR A 184 3.98 -10.18 13.82
CA THR A 184 3.44 -9.58 12.58
C THR A 184 4.47 -9.69 11.45
N SER A 185 4.09 -10.45 10.41
CA SER A 185 4.88 -10.68 9.20
C SER A 185 4.25 -10.06 7.95
N ASP A 186 3.14 -9.34 8.15
CA ASP A 186 2.46 -8.60 7.10
C ASP A 186 3.31 -7.41 6.66
N VAL A 187 3.75 -7.45 5.39
CA VAL A 187 4.68 -6.48 4.81
C VAL A 187 4.15 -5.05 4.87
N ASP A 188 2.83 -4.85 4.75
CA ASP A 188 2.22 -3.52 4.75
C ASP A 188 2.13 -2.94 6.15
N LEU A 189 1.89 -3.77 7.16
CA LEU A 189 1.96 -3.36 8.57
C LEU A 189 3.40 -3.01 8.96
N ILE A 190 4.37 -3.85 8.58
CA ILE A 190 5.81 -3.56 8.81
C ILE A 190 6.20 -2.24 8.16
N PHE A 191 5.80 -2.03 6.90
CA PHE A 191 6.07 -0.79 6.17
C PHE A 191 5.39 0.43 6.80
N SER A 192 4.14 0.30 7.22
CA SER A 192 3.40 1.38 7.91
C SER A 192 4.11 1.80 9.19
N MET A 193 4.55 0.82 9.99
CA MET A 193 5.26 1.11 11.24
C MET A 193 6.64 1.71 10.99
N MET A 194 7.41 1.18 10.04
CA MET A 194 8.68 1.80 9.65
C MET A 194 8.47 3.26 9.22
N SER A 195 7.42 3.53 8.44
CA SER A 195 7.08 4.86 7.95
C SER A 195 6.69 5.82 9.08
N ILE A 196 5.89 5.34 10.04
CA ILE A 196 5.55 6.09 11.26
C ILE A 196 6.80 6.45 12.05
N GLU A 197 7.67 5.46 12.35
CA GLU A 197 8.89 5.71 13.13
C GLU A 197 9.85 6.66 12.39
N LEU A 198 9.93 6.57 11.06
CA LEU A 198 10.69 7.52 10.24
C LEU A 198 10.14 8.94 10.33
N ALA A 199 8.83 9.09 10.23
CA ALA A 199 8.15 10.39 10.30
C ALA A 199 8.32 11.04 11.68
N GLU A 200 8.31 10.24 12.75
CA GLU A 200 8.57 10.69 14.12
C GLU A 200 10.07 10.92 14.41
N GLY A 201 10.97 10.56 13.48
CA GLY A 201 12.41 10.68 13.65
C GLY A 201 13.05 9.62 14.53
N ASN A 202 12.31 8.57 14.90
CA ASN A 202 12.75 7.44 15.69
C ASN A 202 13.59 6.45 14.85
N LEU A 203 14.75 6.90 14.36
CA LEU A 203 15.54 6.17 13.35
C LEU A 203 15.93 4.74 13.78
N GLN A 204 16.21 4.53 15.07
CA GLN A 204 16.54 3.20 15.59
C GLN A 204 15.32 2.27 15.58
N ALA A 205 14.13 2.79 15.89
CA ALA A 205 12.89 2.02 15.83
C ALA A 205 12.53 1.70 14.36
N ALA A 206 12.66 2.68 13.46
CA ALA A 206 12.51 2.46 12.02
C ALA A 206 13.48 1.39 11.50
N LEU A 207 14.74 1.40 11.95
CA LEU A 207 15.72 0.36 11.60
C LEU A 207 15.33 -1.03 12.11
N LYS A 208 14.73 -1.13 13.31
CA LYS A 208 14.18 -2.40 13.82
C LYS A 208 13.04 -2.92 12.93
N TRP A 209 12.12 -2.05 12.51
CA TRP A 209 11.04 -2.44 11.58
C TRP A 209 11.58 -2.85 10.21
N SER A 210 12.53 -2.09 9.66
CA SER A 210 13.17 -2.37 8.38
C SER A 210 13.82 -3.76 8.32
N LYS A 211 14.35 -4.26 9.43
CA LYS A 211 14.95 -5.60 9.52
C LYS A 211 13.93 -6.75 9.41
N LYS A 212 12.63 -6.49 9.55
CA LYS A 212 11.57 -7.51 9.44
C LYS A 212 11.18 -7.84 7.99
N PHE A 213 11.59 -7.02 7.02
CA PHE A 213 11.33 -7.29 5.60
C PHE A 213 12.08 -8.52 5.10
N LYS A 214 11.42 -9.34 4.28
CA LYS A 214 12.04 -10.44 3.55
C LYS A 214 12.73 -9.91 2.30
N GLN A 215 13.66 -10.69 1.74
CA GLN A 215 14.44 -10.27 0.57
C GLN A 215 13.60 -9.82 -0.64
N ASN A 216 12.44 -10.45 -0.86
CA ASN A 216 11.55 -10.04 -1.94
C ASN A 216 10.83 -8.72 -1.67
N ASP A 217 10.55 -8.40 -0.41
CA ASP A 217 9.91 -7.14 0.00
C ASP A 217 10.83 -5.95 -0.24
N LEU A 218 12.15 -6.16 -0.10
CA LEU A 218 13.17 -5.11 -0.30
C LEU A 218 13.23 -4.57 -1.73
N LYS A 219 12.62 -5.29 -2.68
CA LYS A 219 12.53 -4.89 -4.09
C LYS A 219 11.29 -4.05 -4.39
N ARG A 220 10.33 -3.97 -3.47
CA ARG A 220 9.12 -3.13 -3.62
C ARG A 220 9.55 -1.68 -3.56
N GLU A 221 9.11 -0.91 -4.54
CA GLU A 221 9.67 0.38 -4.87
C GLU A 221 9.59 1.43 -3.75
N ASP A 222 8.51 1.44 -2.99
CA ASP A 222 8.26 2.27 -1.82
C ASP A 222 9.12 1.83 -0.60
N ILE A 223 9.26 0.52 -0.38
CA ILE A 223 10.12 -0.05 0.67
C ILE A 223 11.58 0.29 0.39
N SER A 224 12.04 0.07 -0.84
CA SER A 224 13.40 0.43 -1.27
C SER A 224 13.68 1.91 -1.04
N LEU A 225 12.74 2.78 -1.44
CA LEU A 225 12.84 4.22 -1.27
C LEU A 225 12.89 4.65 0.21
N TYR A 226 11.98 4.16 1.04
CA TYR A 226 11.95 4.54 2.47
C TYR A 226 13.13 3.97 3.26
N ARG A 227 13.60 2.77 2.91
CA ARG A 227 14.84 2.22 3.49
C ARG A 227 16.04 3.06 3.09
N SER A 228 16.10 3.52 1.84
CA SER A 228 17.15 4.44 1.42
C SER A 228 17.09 5.74 2.21
N LEU A 229 15.90 6.33 2.37
CA LEU A 229 15.69 7.51 3.19
C LEU A 229 16.17 7.28 4.63
N LEU A 230 15.79 6.17 5.25
CA LEU A 230 16.28 5.78 6.59
C LEU A 230 17.80 5.76 6.66
N TYR A 231 18.48 5.15 5.67
CA TYR A 231 19.94 5.09 5.67
C TYR A 231 20.59 6.44 5.42
N VAL A 232 19.99 7.33 4.61
CA VAL A 232 20.43 8.73 4.48
C VAL A 232 20.35 9.43 5.83
N GLU A 233 19.24 9.28 6.54
CA GLU A 233 19.03 9.89 7.86
C GLU A 233 19.97 9.33 8.94
N LEU A 234 20.48 8.12 8.74
CA LEU A 234 21.52 7.50 9.58
C LEU A 234 22.96 7.84 9.12
N GLY A 235 23.14 8.62 8.05
CA GLY A 235 24.45 8.93 7.45
C GLY A 235 25.11 7.74 6.73
N GLN A 236 24.37 6.65 6.49
CA GLN A 236 24.87 5.41 5.88
C GLN A 236 24.65 5.42 4.36
N PHE A 237 25.26 6.39 3.67
CA PHE A 237 24.99 6.67 2.25
C PHE A 237 25.22 5.49 1.30
N LYS A 238 26.21 4.63 1.56
CA LYS A 238 26.42 3.42 0.74
C LYS A 238 25.22 2.47 0.83
N LYS A 239 24.72 2.19 2.04
CA LYS A 239 23.51 1.37 2.22
C LYS A 239 22.27 2.03 1.66
N ALA A 240 22.20 3.36 1.68
CA ALA A 240 21.14 4.11 1.05
C ALA A 240 21.13 3.90 -0.47
N LYS A 241 22.30 3.97 -1.11
CA LYS A 241 22.48 3.70 -2.54
C LYS A 241 22.09 2.26 -2.88
N ASP A 242 22.59 1.29 -2.12
CA ASP A 242 22.29 -0.13 -2.30
C ASP A 242 20.78 -0.40 -2.18
N SER A 243 20.11 0.25 -1.24
CA SER A 243 18.66 0.09 -1.04
C SER A 243 17.85 0.59 -2.24
N LEU A 244 18.22 1.71 -2.85
CA LEU A 244 17.59 2.16 -4.10
C LEU A 244 17.92 1.24 -5.28
N GLY A 245 19.14 0.69 -5.34
CA GLY A 245 19.54 -0.24 -6.40
C GLY A 245 18.72 -1.53 -6.45
N LEU A 246 18.05 -1.92 -5.36
CA LEU A 246 17.15 -3.08 -5.32
C LEU A 246 15.75 -2.81 -5.89
N GLN A 247 15.39 -1.54 -6.06
CA GLN A 247 14.06 -1.10 -6.48
C GLN A 247 13.69 -1.68 -7.85
N ARG A 248 12.53 -2.32 -7.93
CA ARG A 248 11.93 -2.67 -9.23
C ARG A 248 11.49 -1.41 -9.98
N PRO A 249 11.53 -1.42 -11.32
CA PRO A 249 10.91 -0.37 -12.11
C PRO A 249 9.44 -0.19 -11.72
N THR A 250 9.00 1.05 -11.58
CA THR A 250 7.62 1.41 -11.27
C THR A 250 7.13 2.48 -12.24
N VAL A 251 5.82 2.53 -12.44
CA VAL A 251 5.15 3.57 -13.25
C VAL A 251 4.63 4.73 -12.39
N ILE A 252 4.78 4.63 -11.06
CA ILE A 252 4.32 5.64 -10.10
C ILE A 252 5.28 6.83 -10.16
N LYS A 253 4.86 7.91 -10.84
CA LYS A 253 5.70 9.09 -11.13
C LYS A 253 6.28 9.71 -9.87
N GLU A 254 5.52 9.74 -8.79
CA GLU A 254 5.91 10.29 -7.49
C GLU A 254 7.07 9.51 -6.88
N ILE A 255 7.04 8.17 -6.95
CA ILE A 255 8.12 7.32 -6.46
C ILE A 255 9.36 7.50 -7.35
N ILE A 256 9.20 7.55 -8.68
CA ILE A 256 10.31 7.80 -9.61
C ILE A 256 10.99 9.13 -9.28
N GLN A 257 10.20 10.20 -9.13
CA GLN A 257 10.72 11.53 -8.82
C GLN A 257 11.43 11.55 -7.47
N ALA A 258 10.83 10.97 -6.43
CA ALA A 258 11.42 10.90 -5.10
C ALA A 258 12.72 10.07 -5.08
N SER A 259 12.74 8.92 -5.76
CA SER A 259 13.94 8.10 -5.94
C SER A 259 15.05 8.86 -6.64
N ASN A 260 14.75 9.61 -7.71
CA ASN A 260 15.75 10.39 -8.44
C ASN A 260 16.35 11.51 -7.58
N ILE A 261 15.50 12.26 -6.87
CA ILE A 261 15.93 13.33 -5.96
C ILE A 261 16.82 12.75 -4.85
N LEU A 262 16.41 11.63 -4.24
CA LEU A 262 17.17 11.00 -3.17
C LEU A 262 18.50 10.43 -3.69
N ASN A 263 18.48 9.79 -4.86
CA ASN A 263 19.68 9.23 -5.47
C ASN A 263 20.73 10.30 -5.78
N SER A 264 20.31 11.44 -6.35
CA SER A 264 21.20 12.57 -6.63
C SER A 264 21.91 13.07 -5.36
N LYS A 265 21.17 13.18 -4.24
CA LYS A 265 21.74 13.59 -2.95
C LYS A 265 22.72 12.58 -2.38
N ILE A 266 22.38 11.29 -2.48
CA ILE A 266 23.28 10.21 -2.06
C ILE A 266 24.59 10.27 -2.85
N ASP A 267 24.51 10.47 -4.17
CA ASP A 267 25.69 10.54 -5.04
C ASP A 267 26.57 11.75 -4.71
N GLN A 268 25.97 12.91 -4.43
CA GLN A 268 26.70 14.11 -3.99
C GLN A 268 27.44 13.87 -2.66
N GLU A 269 26.78 13.28 -1.67
CA GLU A 269 27.39 13.01 -0.36
C GLU A 269 28.49 11.94 -0.43
N LEU A 270 28.29 10.88 -1.22
CA LEU A 270 29.32 9.88 -1.45
C LEU A 270 30.57 10.50 -2.09
N LYS A 271 30.40 11.39 -3.08
CA LYS A 271 31.52 12.11 -3.70
C LYS A 271 32.26 12.99 -2.68
N ARG A 272 31.52 13.76 -1.87
CA ARG A 272 32.10 14.59 -0.80
C ARG A 272 32.92 13.76 0.19
N LEU A 273 32.40 12.62 0.62
CA LEU A 273 33.10 11.71 1.54
C LEU A 273 34.38 11.14 0.92
N GLN A 274 34.36 10.77 -0.37
CA GLN A 274 35.55 10.32 -1.08
C GLN A 274 36.63 11.41 -1.18
N GLU A 275 36.25 12.66 -1.43
CA GLU A 275 37.18 13.79 -1.47
C GLU A 275 37.84 14.05 -0.11
N ILE A 276 37.08 13.95 0.98
CA ILE A 276 37.60 14.06 2.35
C ILE A 276 38.59 12.93 2.64
N GLU A 277 38.27 11.70 2.27
CA GLU A 277 39.16 10.54 2.47
C GLU A 277 40.48 10.70 1.71
N LYS A 278 40.43 11.18 0.45
CA LYS A 278 41.62 11.47 -0.36
C LYS A 278 42.50 12.54 0.28
N LYS A 279 41.92 13.65 0.75
CA LYS A 279 42.67 14.70 1.45
C LYS A 279 43.36 14.15 2.70
N ASN A 280 42.66 13.36 3.51
CA ASN A 280 43.22 12.79 4.74
C ASN A 280 44.36 11.78 4.45
N LYS A 281 44.28 11.00 3.38
CA LYS A 281 45.37 10.11 2.94
C LYS A 281 46.59 10.90 2.44
N GLY A 282 46.37 11.98 1.70
CA GLY A 282 47.42 12.89 1.26
C GLY A 282 48.18 13.51 2.44
N VAL A 283 47.46 14.03 3.45
CA VAL A 283 48.08 14.60 4.66
C VAL A 283 48.90 13.56 5.43
N ARG A 284 48.38 12.34 5.64
CA ARG A 284 49.14 11.27 6.32
C ARG A 284 50.40 10.85 5.57
N SER A 285 50.37 10.84 4.24
CA SER A 285 51.56 10.50 3.43
C SER A 285 52.68 11.55 3.49
N VAL A 286 52.36 12.80 3.83
CA VAL A 286 53.34 13.88 4.04
C VAL A 286 53.94 13.81 5.46
N VAL A 287 53.13 13.46 6.47
CA VAL A 287 53.60 13.35 7.86
C VAL A 287 54.52 12.15 8.09
N VAL A 288 54.38 11.06 7.33
CA VAL A 288 55.26 9.87 7.45
C VAL A 288 56.60 10.04 6.71
N LYS A 289 56.75 11.10 5.91
CA LYS A 289 57.97 11.39 5.13
C LYS A 289 58.90 12.45 5.75
N ASN A 290 58.54 12.97 6.93
CA ASN A 290 59.36 13.86 7.74
C ASN A 290 59.76 13.15 9.04
#